data_AF-A0A7S4I3D5-F1
#
_entry.id   AF-A0A7S4I3D5-F1
#
_cell.length_a   1.000
_cell.length_b   1.000
_cell.length_c   1.000
_cell.angle_alpha   90.00
_cell.angle_beta   90.00
_cell.angle_gamma   90.00
#
_symmetry.space_group_name_H-M   'P 1'
#
loop_
_entity.id
_entity.type
_entity.pdbx_description
1 polymer ?
#
loop_
_entity_poly.entity_id
_entity_poly.type
_entity_poly.pdbx_seq_one_letter_code
_entity_poly.pdbx_strand_id
1 'polypeptide(L)'
;FFFVSLCAGPEQAIRVGLPSLFSMMFRLPCFVCSANSFTTRSMVPYGSLYRIGFRSCVQKSKRKRKPRYYWHSLDNQRDFFDQFAQKHDIKQPSDWKHIKYRQVKEEGGESILKLYSSLFTALKAIYPEHEWDVQQTRKQIPNNHWKSPEKQREFFDLFARKYNLIHPSDWSKVTYQQVCQEGGRSILSHYKSLFAALENIYPEREWDLKTTRKLLPAGYWNKLENQREFLDRFAQQHNINKAEDWKHITYQQLAESGGKALLNRYPSIYVALTQIYPEHEWDVKSVRKQHPNHHWNSVAN
;
A
#
# COMPACT_ATOMS: atom_id res chain seq x y z
N PHE A 1 -7.32 -53.96 -32.88
CA PHE A 1 -6.14 -53.65 -33.71
C PHE A 1 -4.99 -53.23 -32.79
N PHE A 2 -3.76 -53.48 -33.25
CA PHE A 2 -2.44 -53.42 -32.58
C PHE A 2 -2.22 -52.31 -31.51
N PHE A 3 -1.46 -52.44 -30.40
CA PHE A 3 -0.18 -53.12 -29.98
C PHE A 3 1.00 -52.12 -29.83
N VAL A 4 1.90 -52.39 -28.87
CA VAL A 4 3.21 -51.73 -28.56
C VAL A 4 3.11 -50.33 -27.90
N SER A 5 3.65 -49.98 -26.71
CA SER A 5 4.78 -50.40 -25.83
C SER A 5 6.07 -49.56 -26.00
N LEU A 6 6.92 -49.52 -24.94
CA LEU A 6 8.30 -48.97 -24.87
C LEU A 6 8.43 -47.41 -24.88
N CYS A 7 9.38 -46.74 -24.22
CA CYS A 7 10.23 -47.11 -23.06
C CYS A 7 10.95 -45.88 -22.45
N ALA A 8 11.54 -46.07 -21.26
CA ALA A 8 12.79 -45.49 -20.76
C ALA A 8 13.02 -43.95 -20.61
N GLY A 9 13.48 -43.58 -19.41
CA GLY A 9 14.76 -42.85 -19.28
C GLY A 9 14.72 -41.45 -18.64
N PRO A 10 15.56 -41.15 -17.63
CA PRO A 10 15.58 -39.84 -16.97
C PRO A 10 16.66 -38.91 -17.56
N GLU A 11 16.33 -37.65 -17.82
CA GLU A 11 17.36 -36.62 -18.09
C GLU A 11 17.98 -36.09 -16.79
N GLN A 12 19.31 -36.15 -16.73
CA GLN A 12 20.12 -35.59 -15.66
C GLN A 12 20.31 -34.09 -15.87
N ALA A 13 19.64 -33.25 -15.09
CA ALA A 13 19.96 -31.83 -15.01
C ALA A 13 21.05 -31.59 -13.95
N ILE A 14 22.30 -31.44 -14.41
CA ILE A 14 23.47 -31.14 -13.57
C ILE A 14 23.30 -29.75 -12.93
N ARG A 15 22.79 -29.70 -11.70
CA ARG A 15 22.88 -28.49 -10.86
C ARG A 15 24.26 -28.43 -10.23
N VAL A 16 25.16 -27.67 -10.85
CA VAL A 16 26.43 -27.27 -10.25
C VAL A 16 26.13 -26.36 -9.05
N GLY A 17 26.12 -26.94 -7.86
CA GLY A 17 25.92 -26.23 -6.60
C GLY A 17 27.14 -25.39 -6.26
N LEU A 18 27.25 -24.18 -6.81
CA LEU A 18 28.20 -23.17 -6.33
C LEU A 18 27.78 -22.75 -4.90
N PRO A 19 28.67 -22.88 -3.90
CA PRO A 19 28.32 -22.52 -2.53
C PRO A 19 28.17 -21.01 -2.38
N SER A 20 27.06 -20.59 -1.77
CA SER A 20 26.86 -19.21 -1.33
C SER A 20 27.97 -18.80 -0.37
N LEU A 21 28.78 -17.81 -0.77
CA LEU A 21 29.93 -17.30 0.02
C LEU A 21 29.53 -16.49 1.27
N PHE A 22 28.23 -16.37 1.58
CA PHE A 22 27.73 -15.62 2.73
C PHE A 22 27.77 -16.39 4.08
N SER A 23 28.38 -17.58 4.14
CA SER A 23 28.24 -18.52 5.28
C SER A 23 29.53 -18.91 6.02
N MET A 24 30.68 -18.26 5.80
CA MET A 24 31.91 -18.56 6.56
C MET A 24 32.70 -17.31 7.01
N MET A 25 33.32 -17.47 8.19
CA MET A 25 34.01 -16.44 9.02
C MET A 25 33.03 -15.48 9.74
N PHE A 26 33.17 -15.18 11.03
CA PHE A 26 34.39 -15.15 11.86
C PHE A 26 34.21 -15.74 13.28
N ARG A 27 35.29 -16.30 13.82
CA ARG A 27 35.48 -16.45 15.28
C ARG A 27 35.85 -15.09 15.88
N LEU A 28 35.25 -14.74 17.01
CA LEU A 28 35.64 -13.58 17.83
C LEU A 28 36.98 -13.88 18.56
N PRO A 29 37.69 -12.82 19.02
CA PRO A 29 37.49 -12.45 20.43
C PRO A 29 37.23 -10.96 20.66
N CYS A 30 36.47 -10.69 21.72
CA CYS A 30 36.07 -9.36 22.16
C CYS A 30 37.22 -8.60 22.83
N PHE A 31 37.22 -7.27 22.73
CA PHE A 31 37.86 -6.41 23.73
C PHE A 31 36.79 -5.53 24.40
N VAL A 32 36.70 -5.67 25.73
CA VAL A 32 35.81 -4.91 26.59
C VAL A 32 36.57 -3.72 27.16
N CYS A 33 36.04 -2.50 27.02
CA CYS A 33 36.48 -1.37 27.84
C CYS A 33 35.31 -0.87 28.71
N SER A 34 35.56 -0.90 30.01
CA SER A 34 34.61 -0.52 31.05
C SER A 34 34.18 0.94 30.95
N ALA A 35 32.90 1.20 31.25
CA ALA A 35 32.49 2.50 31.74
C ALA A 35 33.07 2.73 33.14
N ASN A 36 33.23 4.00 33.54
CA ASN A 36 33.17 4.37 34.94
C ASN A 36 32.47 5.72 35.10
N SER A 37 31.56 5.77 36.05
CA SER A 37 30.81 6.94 36.48
C SER A 37 31.65 7.86 37.37
N PHE A 38 31.24 9.12 37.56
CA PHE A 38 30.78 9.61 38.87
C PHE A 38 30.16 11.02 38.79
N THR A 39 29.36 11.32 39.81
CA THR A 39 28.60 12.55 40.13
C THR A 39 29.50 13.78 40.41
N THR A 40 29.08 15.05 40.55
CA THR A 40 27.89 15.64 41.22
C THR A 40 27.51 17.06 40.76
N ARG A 41 26.19 17.31 40.64
CA ARG A 41 25.38 18.45 41.16
C ARG A 41 26.09 19.74 41.67
N SER A 42 25.80 20.90 41.06
CA SER A 42 25.42 22.15 41.77
C SER A 42 24.72 23.19 40.87
N MET A 43 24.12 24.20 41.52
CA MET A 43 23.35 25.37 41.03
C MET A 43 23.83 26.58 41.86
N VAL A 44 23.74 27.86 41.49
CA VAL A 44 23.15 28.66 40.37
C VAL A 44 24.15 29.85 40.10
N PRO A 45 23.86 31.04 39.49
CA PRO A 45 22.72 31.55 38.69
C PRO A 45 23.11 32.21 37.34
N TYR A 46 22.09 32.80 36.69
CA TYR A 46 22.10 33.61 35.47
C TYR A 46 23.24 34.65 35.36
N GLY A 47 24.03 34.52 34.29
CA GLY A 47 24.87 35.57 33.72
C GLY A 47 24.75 35.55 32.19
N SER A 48 24.68 36.72 31.55
CA SER A 48 24.50 36.83 30.09
C SER A 48 25.78 36.43 29.35
N LEU A 49 25.93 35.14 29.06
CA LEU A 49 27.06 34.61 28.32
C LEU A 49 26.80 34.67 26.81
N TYR A 50 27.59 35.51 26.14
CA TYR A 50 27.78 35.44 24.69
C TYR A 50 28.00 33.99 24.27
N ARG A 51 27.23 33.49 23.30
CA ARG A 51 27.51 32.19 22.65
C ARG A 51 28.83 32.28 21.89
N ILE A 52 29.94 32.09 22.58
CA ILE A 52 31.21 31.68 21.98
C ILE A 52 30.94 30.30 21.39
N GLY A 53 30.59 30.29 20.10
CA GLY A 53 30.33 29.07 19.37
C GLY A 53 31.62 28.29 19.24
N PHE A 54 31.86 27.36 20.18
CA PHE A 54 32.86 26.32 20.05
C PHE A 54 32.55 25.51 18.78
N ARG A 55 33.13 25.94 17.65
CA ARG A 55 33.24 25.12 16.45
C ARG A 55 34.09 23.93 16.85
N SER A 56 33.43 22.83 17.19
CA SER A 56 34.08 21.53 17.29
C SER A 56 34.80 21.27 15.97
N CYS A 57 36.12 21.45 16.00
CA CYS A 57 37.00 21.16 14.88
C CYS A 57 37.12 19.64 14.76
N VAL A 58 36.06 19.00 14.26
CA VAL A 58 36.05 17.59 13.90
C VAL A 58 37.17 17.38 12.89
N GLN A 59 38.26 16.77 13.38
CA GLN A 59 39.45 16.41 12.62
C GLN A 59 39.06 15.41 11.53
N LYS A 60 38.62 15.92 10.36
CA LYS A 60 38.32 15.10 9.20
C LYS A 60 39.63 14.48 8.72
N SER A 61 39.83 13.20 9.01
CA SER A 61 41.00 12.46 8.56
C SER A 61 41.17 12.62 7.04
N LYS A 62 42.38 12.99 6.61
CA LYS A 62 42.69 13.21 5.19
C LYS A 62 42.62 11.87 4.46
N ARG A 63 41.48 11.58 3.84
CA ARG A 63 41.27 10.36 3.05
C ARG A 63 42.31 10.32 1.92
N LYS A 64 43.03 9.19 1.81
CA LYS A 64 43.90 8.93 0.66
C LYS A 64 43.06 9.03 -0.61
N ARG A 65 43.46 9.90 -1.55
CA ARG A 65 42.77 10.05 -2.83
C ARG A 65 42.93 8.75 -3.63
N LYS A 66 41.82 8.18 -4.08
CA LYS A 66 41.83 7.05 -5.03
C LYS A 66 42.38 7.53 -6.39
N PRO A 67 42.96 6.64 -7.22
CA PRO A 67 43.43 6.99 -8.56
C PRO A 67 42.34 7.60 -9.45
N ARG A 68 42.75 8.33 -10.49
CA ARG A 68 41.84 8.82 -11.53
C ARG A 68 41.15 7.61 -12.18
N TYR A 69 39.86 7.75 -12.51
CA TYR A 69 39.01 6.70 -13.06
C TYR A 69 38.76 5.45 -12.19
N TYR A 70 39.26 5.37 -10.95
CA TYR A 70 39.04 4.23 -10.04
C TYR A 70 37.56 3.80 -9.96
N TRP A 71 36.65 4.76 -9.84
CA TRP A 71 35.21 4.52 -9.75
C TRP A 71 34.49 4.20 -11.08
N HIS A 72 35.20 4.10 -12.21
CA HIS A 72 34.60 3.71 -13.50
C HIS A 72 34.56 2.20 -13.70
N SER A 73 35.37 1.41 -12.97
CA SER A 73 35.22 -0.05 -12.89
C SER A 73 34.04 -0.38 -11.96
N LEU A 74 33.15 -1.26 -12.43
CA LEU A 74 32.01 -1.75 -11.65
C LEU A 74 32.48 -2.54 -10.42
N ASP A 75 33.56 -3.31 -10.53
CA ASP A 75 34.12 -4.11 -9.44
C ASP A 75 34.53 -3.22 -8.26
N ASN A 76 35.22 -2.11 -8.52
CA ASN A 76 35.57 -1.14 -7.48
C ASN A 76 34.35 -0.48 -6.83
N GLN A 77 33.25 -0.32 -7.56
CA GLN A 77 31.99 0.19 -6.99
C GLN A 77 31.29 -0.87 -6.14
N ARG A 78 31.31 -2.12 -6.60
CA ARG A 78 30.74 -3.30 -5.92
C ARG A 78 31.47 -3.58 -4.61
N ASP A 79 32.80 -3.67 -4.65
CA ASP A 79 33.67 -3.77 -3.46
C ASP A 79 33.34 -2.71 -2.39
N PHE A 80 33.08 -1.47 -2.82
CA PHE A 80 32.70 -0.39 -1.91
C PHE A 80 31.32 -0.60 -1.30
N PHE A 81 30.31 -0.98 -2.09
CA PHE A 81 28.98 -1.22 -1.56
C PHE A 81 28.87 -2.51 -0.75
N ASP A 82 29.67 -3.54 -1.04
CA ASP A 82 29.77 -4.76 -0.25
C ASP A 82 30.40 -4.47 1.13
N GLN A 83 31.50 -3.72 1.17
CA GLN A 83 32.09 -3.24 2.43
C GLN A 83 31.13 -2.32 3.21
N PHE A 84 30.38 -1.46 2.51
CA PHE A 84 29.38 -0.61 3.13
C PHE A 84 28.21 -1.44 3.70
N ALA A 85 27.73 -2.44 2.96
CA ALA A 85 26.66 -3.33 3.39
C ALA A 85 27.06 -4.13 4.64
N GLN A 86 28.25 -4.75 4.62
CA GLN A 86 28.81 -5.46 5.77
C GLN A 86 28.92 -4.56 7.00
N LYS A 87 29.36 -3.31 6.82
CA LYS A 87 29.55 -2.36 7.93
C LYS A 87 28.24 -1.84 8.54
N HIS A 88 27.18 -1.72 7.74
CA HIS A 88 25.86 -1.25 8.19
C HIS A 88 24.86 -2.39 8.44
N ASP A 89 25.32 -3.65 8.49
CA ASP A 89 24.53 -4.88 8.68
C ASP A 89 23.36 -5.03 7.68
N ILE A 90 23.57 -4.57 6.44
CA ILE A 90 22.59 -4.66 5.35
C ILE A 90 22.61 -6.08 4.79
N LYS A 91 21.51 -6.81 4.94
CA LYS A 91 21.38 -8.22 4.55
C LYS A 91 20.49 -8.44 3.35
N GLN A 92 19.54 -7.54 3.11
CA GLN A 92 18.53 -7.66 2.05
C GLN A 92 18.36 -6.36 1.26
N PRO A 93 17.87 -6.41 -0.01
CA PRO A 93 17.60 -5.23 -0.83
C PRO A 93 16.69 -4.16 -0.18
N SER A 94 15.83 -4.58 0.76
CA SER A 94 14.97 -3.72 1.57
C SER A 94 15.72 -2.81 2.54
N ASP A 95 16.85 -3.27 3.10
CA ASP A 95 17.53 -2.58 4.21
C ASP A 95 18.17 -1.26 3.75
N TRP A 96 18.55 -1.21 2.47
CA TRP A 96 19.00 0.00 1.77
C TRP A 96 18.02 1.18 1.88
N LYS A 97 16.72 0.94 2.13
CA LYS A 97 15.71 1.98 2.37
C LYS A 97 16.05 2.93 3.52
N HIS A 98 16.78 2.42 4.51
CA HIS A 98 17.17 3.17 5.71
C HIS A 98 18.44 3.99 5.49
N ILE A 99 19.24 3.66 4.46
CA ILE A 99 20.50 4.33 4.15
C ILE A 99 20.24 5.69 3.51
N LYS A 100 20.80 6.73 4.13
CA LYS A 100 20.75 8.10 3.61
C LYS A 100 21.92 8.33 2.65
N TYR A 101 21.66 9.05 1.56
CA TYR A 101 22.70 9.55 0.63
C TYR A 101 23.91 10.17 1.36
N ARG A 102 23.65 10.87 2.47
CA ARG A 102 24.67 11.49 3.31
C ARG A 102 25.63 10.48 3.94
N GLN A 103 25.17 9.30 4.39
CA GLN A 103 26.04 8.26 4.97
C GLN A 103 27.01 7.76 3.89
N VAL A 104 26.50 7.38 2.71
CA VAL A 104 27.32 6.90 1.58
C VAL A 104 28.36 7.95 1.14
N LYS A 105 27.96 9.23 1.08
CA LYS A 105 28.89 10.36 0.85
C LYS A 105 29.93 10.48 1.97
N GLU A 106 29.49 10.41 3.24
CA GLU A 106 30.36 10.46 4.41
C GLU A 106 31.29 9.24 4.51
N GLU A 107 31.09 8.16 3.75
CA GLU A 107 32.03 7.03 3.66
C GLU A 107 32.92 7.05 2.41
N GLY A 108 32.71 7.98 1.49
CA GLY A 108 33.57 8.19 0.32
C GLY A 108 32.94 7.77 -1.02
N GLY A 109 31.73 7.23 -1.00
CA GLY A 109 30.96 6.89 -2.20
C GLY A 109 30.44 8.12 -2.98
N GLU A 110 30.79 9.35 -2.60
CA GLU A 110 30.36 10.57 -3.31
C GLU A 110 30.71 10.55 -4.79
N SER A 111 31.86 9.99 -5.16
CA SER A 111 32.26 9.90 -6.58
C SER A 111 31.40 8.89 -7.34
N ILE A 112 31.02 7.76 -6.73
CA ILE A 112 30.09 6.80 -7.34
C ILE A 112 28.71 7.44 -7.51
N LEU A 113 28.22 8.11 -6.47
CA LEU A 113 26.94 8.82 -6.46
C LEU A 113 26.85 9.98 -7.47
N LYS A 114 27.97 10.43 -8.05
CA LYS A 114 28.01 11.40 -9.16
C LYS A 114 27.92 10.75 -10.55
N LEU A 115 28.20 9.46 -10.66
CA LEU A 115 28.06 8.70 -11.91
C LEU A 115 26.61 8.27 -12.17
N TYR A 116 25.78 8.22 -11.12
CA TYR A 116 24.38 7.79 -11.19
C TYR A 116 23.44 8.90 -10.74
N SER A 117 22.20 8.92 -11.25
CA SER A 117 21.19 9.92 -10.88
C SER A 117 20.66 9.77 -9.44
N SER A 118 20.84 8.59 -8.83
CA SER A 118 20.44 8.28 -7.46
C SER A 118 21.15 7.03 -6.92
N LEU A 119 21.12 6.84 -5.60
CA LEU A 119 21.59 5.60 -4.95
C LEU A 119 20.91 4.35 -5.52
N PHE A 120 19.59 4.40 -5.74
CA PHE A 120 18.84 3.28 -6.33
C PHE A 120 19.35 2.88 -7.72
N THR A 121 19.65 3.86 -8.58
CA THR A 121 20.19 3.58 -9.92
C THR A 121 21.64 3.08 -9.89
N ALA A 122 22.41 3.42 -8.85
CA ALA A 122 23.74 2.81 -8.63
C ALA A 122 23.57 1.33 -8.22
N LEU A 123 22.77 1.05 -7.19
CA LEU A 123 22.51 -0.31 -6.72
C LEU A 123 21.99 -1.23 -7.83
N LYS A 124 21.02 -0.78 -8.64
CA LYS A 124 20.49 -1.55 -9.77
C LYS A 124 21.53 -1.81 -10.89
N ALA A 125 22.53 -0.94 -11.05
CA ALA A 125 23.60 -1.13 -12.03
C ALA A 125 24.74 -2.02 -11.52
N ILE A 126 24.97 -2.05 -10.22
CA ILE A 126 26.08 -2.76 -9.55
C ILE A 126 25.68 -4.20 -9.18
N TYR A 127 24.40 -4.41 -8.87
CA TYR A 127 23.81 -5.71 -8.54
C TYR A 127 22.63 -6.03 -9.49
N PRO A 128 22.88 -6.21 -10.81
CA PRO A 128 21.82 -6.55 -11.77
C PRO A 128 21.16 -7.91 -11.50
N GLU A 129 21.80 -8.79 -10.73
CA GLU A 129 21.29 -10.09 -10.30
C GLU A 129 20.20 -10.03 -9.19
N HIS A 130 19.92 -8.85 -8.65
CA HIS A 130 18.89 -8.65 -7.64
C HIS A 130 17.65 -7.95 -8.21
N GLU A 131 16.46 -8.43 -7.83
CA GLU A 131 15.20 -7.78 -8.17
C GLU A 131 14.97 -6.53 -7.29
N TRP A 132 15.37 -5.38 -7.81
CA TRP A 132 15.27 -4.09 -7.12
C TRP A 132 13.86 -3.47 -7.25
N ASP A 133 13.00 -3.74 -6.27
CA ASP A 133 11.72 -3.03 -6.09
C ASP A 133 11.94 -1.59 -5.56
N VAL A 134 11.54 -0.61 -6.37
CA VAL A 134 11.61 0.83 -6.07
C VAL A 134 10.95 1.20 -4.73
N GLN A 135 9.85 0.54 -4.36
CA GLN A 135 9.08 0.79 -3.15
C GLN A 135 9.79 0.22 -1.91
N GLN A 136 10.46 -0.92 -2.06
CA GLN A 136 11.22 -1.55 -1.00
C GLN A 136 12.57 -0.87 -0.78
N THR A 137 13.25 -0.43 -1.83
CA THR A 137 14.61 0.15 -1.71
C THR A 137 14.62 1.68 -1.47
N ARG A 138 13.58 2.43 -1.84
CA ARG A 138 13.57 3.90 -1.66
C ARG A 138 12.63 4.35 -0.55
N LYS A 139 13.13 5.22 0.34
CA LYS A 139 12.28 5.98 1.28
C LYS A 139 11.39 7.02 0.60
N GLN A 140 11.83 7.57 -0.54
CA GLN A 140 11.08 8.51 -1.36
C GLN A 140 11.16 8.11 -2.84
N ILE A 141 9.99 7.90 -3.43
CA ILE A 141 9.81 7.55 -4.82
C ILE A 141 9.79 8.85 -5.65
N PRO A 142 10.45 8.93 -6.83
CA PRO A 142 10.48 10.16 -7.62
C PRO A 142 9.09 10.63 -8.05
N ASN A 143 8.84 11.94 -8.05
CA ASN A 143 7.53 12.53 -8.41
C ASN A 143 6.99 12.12 -9.79
N ASN A 144 7.87 11.75 -10.73
CA ASN A 144 7.47 11.30 -12.08
C ASN A 144 7.29 9.76 -12.20
N HIS A 145 7.63 8.97 -11.17
CA HIS A 145 7.59 7.51 -11.25
C HIS A 145 6.16 6.99 -11.50
N TRP A 146 5.18 7.57 -10.81
CA TRP A 146 3.77 7.20 -10.89
C TRP A 146 2.99 7.87 -12.03
N LYS A 147 3.66 8.58 -12.95
CA LYS A 147 2.99 9.18 -14.13
C LYS A 147 2.68 8.17 -15.23
N SER A 148 3.39 7.03 -15.26
CA SER A 148 3.14 5.95 -16.23
C SER A 148 2.08 5.00 -15.67
N PRO A 149 0.95 4.77 -16.37
CA PRO A 149 -0.12 3.90 -15.87
C PRO A 149 0.33 2.44 -15.77
N GLU A 150 1.31 2.02 -16.57
CA GLU A 150 1.90 0.68 -16.53
C GLU A 150 2.52 0.38 -15.16
N LYS A 151 3.21 1.35 -14.56
CA LYS A 151 3.80 1.22 -13.21
C LYS A 151 2.74 1.25 -12.11
N GLN A 152 1.67 1.99 -12.31
CA GLN A 152 0.54 1.97 -11.37
C GLN A 152 -0.16 0.60 -11.40
N ARG A 153 -0.31 -0.01 -12.60
CA ARG A 153 -0.80 -1.38 -12.77
C ARG A 153 0.12 -2.40 -12.11
N GLU A 154 1.42 -2.34 -12.37
CA GLU A 154 2.43 -3.20 -11.74
C GLU A 154 2.30 -3.18 -10.20
N PHE A 155 2.16 -1.99 -9.60
CA PHE A 155 1.91 -1.86 -8.16
C PHE A 155 0.62 -2.55 -7.71
N PHE A 156 -0.51 -2.29 -8.38
CA PHE A 156 -1.78 -2.89 -7.97
C PHE A 156 -1.85 -4.40 -8.25
N ASP A 157 -1.11 -4.92 -9.23
CA ASP A 157 -0.96 -6.35 -9.48
C ASP A 157 -0.16 -7.03 -8.36
N LEU A 158 0.94 -6.42 -7.91
CA LEU A 158 1.70 -6.88 -6.74
C LEU A 158 0.87 -6.80 -5.46
N PHE A 159 0.11 -5.72 -5.27
CA PHE A 159 -0.81 -5.55 -4.15
C PHE A 159 -1.92 -6.62 -4.16
N ALA A 160 -2.50 -6.90 -5.33
CA ALA A 160 -3.53 -7.93 -5.50
C ALA A 160 -3.01 -9.32 -5.16
N ARG A 161 -1.80 -9.67 -5.63
CA ARG A 161 -1.12 -10.93 -5.27
C ARG A 161 -0.86 -11.00 -3.76
N LYS A 162 -0.35 -9.93 -3.15
CA LYS A 162 -0.02 -9.87 -1.71
C LYS A 162 -1.24 -10.12 -0.81
N TYR A 163 -2.41 -9.63 -1.21
CA TYR A 163 -3.66 -9.75 -0.44
C TYR A 163 -4.65 -10.78 -1.00
N ASN A 164 -4.23 -11.62 -1.97
CA ASN A 164 -5.06 -12.62 -2.65
C ASN A 164 -6.39 -12.06 -3.22
N LEU A 165 -6.34 -10.86 -3.83
CA LEU A 165 -7.49 -10.19 -4.44
C LEU A 165 -7.71 -10.73 -5.85
N ILE A 166 -8.47 -11.82 -5.95
CA ILE A 166 -8.73 -12.50 -7.23
C ILE A 166 -9.86 -11.79 -7.98
N HIS A 167 -10.98 -11.51 -7.30
CA HIS A 167 -12.17 -10.95 -7.93
C HIS A 167 -12.25 -9.42 -7.76
N PRO A 168 -12.91 -8.67 -8.68
CA PRO A 168 -13.15 -7.24 -8.51
C PRO A 168 -13.82 -6.90 -7.17
N SER A 169 -14.78 -7.71 -6.74
CA SER A 169 -15.49 -7.58 -5.46
C SER A 169 -14.59 -7.64 -4.23
N ASP A 170 -13.41 -8.28 -4.29
CA ASP A 170 -12.48 -8.32 -3.15
C ASP A 170 -11.87 -6.95 -2.83
N TRP A 171 -11.80 -6.04 -3.81
CA TRP A 171 -11.34 -4.67 -3.62
C TRP A 171 -12.28 -3.85 -2.71
N SER A 172 -13.51 -4.31 -2.47
CA SER A 172 -14.43 -3.71 -1.47
C SER A 172 -13.90 -3.80 -0.03
N LYS A 173 -13.02 -4.79 0.25
CA LYS A 173 -12.39 -5.03 1.54
C LYS A 173 -11.15 -4.14 1.75
N VAL A 174 -10.55 -3.66 0.66
CA VAL A 174 -9.31 -2.88 0.68
C VAL A 174 -9.58 -1.45 1.14
N THR A 175 -8.77 -0.98 2.10
CA THR A 175 -8.87 0.40 2.60
C THR A 175 -7.85 1.33 1.95
N TYR A 176 -8.19 2.62 1.84
CA TYR A 176 -7.26 3.67 1.41
C TYR A 176 -5.97 3.69 2.24
N GLN A 177 -6.06 3.43 3.55
CA GLN A 177 -4.92 3.40 4.46
C GLN A 177 -3.98 2.23 4.18
N GLN A 178 -4.52 1.04 3.92
CA GLN A 178 -3.74 -0.15 3.55
C GLN A 178 -2.92 0.10 2.27
N VAL A 179 -3.53 0.68 1.23
CA VAL A 179 -2.81 1.06 -0.01
C VAL A 179 -1.76 2.14 0.26
N CYS A 180 -2.00 3.06 1.20
CA CYS A 180 -1.01 4.07 1.60
C CYS A 180 0.17 3.49 2.38
N GLN A 181 -0.04 2.46 3.22
CA GLN A 181 0.99 1.75 3.97
C GLN A 181 1.95 1.01 3.02
N GLU A 182 1.42 0.41 1.95
CA GLU A 182 2.19 -0.21 0.86
C GLU A 182 2.81 0.81 -0.12
N GLY A 183 2.81 2.12 0.20
CA GLY A 183 3.47 3.15 -0.61
C GLY A 183 2.64 3.69 -1.79
N GLY A 184 1.44 3.17 -2.03
CA GLY A 184 0.52 3.62 -3.08
C GLY A 184 -0.06 5.04 -2.89
N ARG A 185 0.27 5.74 -1.78
CA ARG A 185 -0.23 7.09 -1.48
C ARG A 185 -0.01 8.10 -2.61
N SER A 186 1.13 8.01 -3.30
CA SER A 186 1.43 8.91 -4.42
C SER A 186 0.57 8.59 -5.66
N ILE A 187 0.32 7.32 -5.96
CA ILE A 187 -0.60 6.91 -7.03
C ILE A 187 -1.99 7.46 -6.73
N LEU A 188 -2.49 7.20 -5.52
CA LEU A 188 -3.81 7.66 -5.09
C LEU A 188 -3.98 9.19 -5.12
N SER A 189 -2.90 9.97 -5.00
CA SER A 189 -2.97 11.44 -5.13
C SER A 189 -3.32 11.94 -6.53
N HIS A 190 -3.19 11.09 -7.56
CA HIS A 190 -3.62 11.40 -8.93
C HIS A 190 -5.12 11.16 -9.17
N TYR A 191 -5.83 10.52 -8.22
CA TYR A 191 -7.23 10.08 -8.40
C TYR A 191 -8.15 10.60 -7.30
N LYS A 192 -9.43 10.78 -7.63
CA LYS A 192 -10.46 11.22 -6.65
C LYS A 192 -10.78 10.16 -5.59
N SER A 193 -10.50 8.88 -5.86
CA SER A 193 -10.72 7.75 -4.95
C SER A 193 -9.93 6.52 -5.41
N LEU A 194 -9.79 5.51 -4.53
CA LEU A 194 -9.20 4.22 -4.88
C LEU A 194 -9.89 3.57 -6.09
N PHE A 195 -11.22 3.56 -6.12
CA PHE A 195 -11.98 2.97 -7.24
C PHE A 195 -11.78 3.73 -8.54
N ALA A 196 -11.71 5.06 -8.51
CA ALA A 196 -11.36 5.84 -9.70
C ALA A 196 -9.94 5.56 -10.21
N ALA A 197 -9.00 5.15 -9.33
CA ALA A 197 -7.70 4.64 -9.76
C ALA A 197 -7.84 3.27 -10.43
N LEU A 198 -8.54 2.33 -9.79
CA LEU A 198 -8.76 0.97 -10.30
C LEU A 198 -9.48 0.94 -11.66
N GLU A 199 -10.53 1.76 -11.85
CA GLU A 199 -11.25 1.94 -13.12
C GLU A 199 -10.33 2.45 -14.25
N ASN A 200 -9.41 3.37 -13.95
CA ASN A 200 -8.47 3.91 -14.95
C ASN A 200 -7.29 2.97 -15.22
N ILE A 201 -6.87 2.19 -14.21
CA ILE A 201 -5.70 1.31 -14.28
C ILE A 201 -6.08 -0.02 -14.93
N TYR A 202 -7.30 -0.52 -14.69
CA TYR A 202 -7.87 -1.74 -15.25
C TYR A 202 -9.18 -1.45 -16.02
N PRO A 203 -9.13 -0.70 -17.14
CA PRO A 203 -10.32 -0.41 -17.95
C PRO A 203 -10.92 -1.65 -18.62
N GLU A 204 -10.17 -2.75 -18.71
CA GLU A 204 -10.64 -4.05 -19.22
C GLU A 204 -11.46 -4.87 -18.22
N ARG A 205 -11.57 -4.42 -16.96
CA ARG A 205 -12.34 -5.11 -15.91
C ARG A 205 -13.67 -4.41 -15.70
N GLU A 206 -14.75 -5.18 -15.62
CA GLU A 206 -16.05 -4.68 -15.20
C GLU A 206 -16.06 -4.41 -13.69
N TRP A 207 -16.06 -3.14 -13.32
CA TRP A 207 -16.12 -2.67 -11.94
C TRP A 207 -17.57 -2.37 -11.54
N ASP A 208 -18.33 -3.40 -11.14
CA ASP A 208 -19.65 -3.15 -10.54
C ASP A 208 -19.51 -2.37 -9.23
N LEU A 209 -19.91 -1.11 -9.24
CA LEU A 209 -19.84 -0.20 -8.11
C LEU A 209 -20.59 -0.74 -6.88
N LYS A 210 -21.59 -1.60 -7.05
CA LYS A 210 -22.48 -2.10 -5.97
C LYS A 210 -21.85 -3.23 -5.17
N THR A 211 -21.16 -4.15 -5.84
CA THR A 211 -20.38 -5.23 -5.18
C THR A 211 -18.97 -4.80 -4.82
N THR A 212 -18.37 -3.88 -5.59
CA THR A 212 -16.97 -3.51 -5.42
C THR A 212 -16.76 -2.36 -4.42
N ARG A 213 -17.76 -1.51 -4.14
CA ARG A 213 -17.58 -0.36 -3.22
C ARG A 213 -18.37 -0.51 -1.93
N LYS A 214 -17.65 -0.50 -0.80
CA LYS A 214 -18.26 -0.32 0.53
C LYS A 214 -18.97 1.04 0.71
N LEU A 215 -18.56 2.05 -0.06
CA LEU A 215 -19.15 3.39 -0.09
C LEU A 215 -19.34 3.87 -1.53
N LEU A 216 -20.60 3.99 -1.93
CA LEU A 216 -21.01 4.53 -3.22
C LEU A 216 -20.60 6.02 -3.35
N PRO A 217 -20.41 6.54 -4.58
CA PRO A 217 -20.04 7.94 -4.81
C PRO A 217 -20.98 8.95 -4.13
N ALA A 218 -20.43 10.11 -3.72
CA ALA A 218 -21.24 11.23 -3.28
C ALA A 218 -22.21 11.64 -4.40
N GLY A 219 -23.50 11.76 -4.08
CA GLY A 219 -24.56 12.02 -5.06
C GLY A 219 -25.05 10.81 -5.85
N TYR A 220 -24.55 9.59 -5.62
CA TYR A 220 -25.09 8.37 -6.26
C TYR A 220 -26.62 8.25 -6.06
N TRP A 221 -27.08 8.47 -4.83
CA TRP A 221 -28.50 8.46 -4.47
C TRP A 221 -29.28 9.75 -4.82
N ASN A 222 -28.71 10.69 -5.59
CA ASN A 222 -29.46 11.82 -6.13
C ASN A 222 -30.20 11.46 -7.43
N LYS A 223 -29.72 10.43 -8.15
CA LYS A 223 -30.32 9.94 -9.39
C LYS A 223 -31.48 9.02 -9.06
N LEU A 224 -32.70 9.33 -9.51
CA LEU A 224 -33.90 8.55 -9.23
C LEU A 224 -33.78 7.11 -9.76
N GLU A 225 -33.11 6.95 -10.90
CA GLU A 225 -32.84 5.68 -11.58
C GLU A 225 -32.06 4.73 -10.67
N ASN A 226 -31.01 5.24 -10.00
CA ASN A 226 -30.20 4.49 -9.04
C ASN A 226 -31.00 4.08 -7.78
N GLN A 227 -32.06 4.80 -7.45
CA GLN A 227 -32.94 4.48 -6.32
C GLN A 227 -33.95 3.39 -6.71
N ARG A 228 -34.60 3.52 -7.88
CA ARG A 228 -35.47 2.49 -8.47
C ARG A 228 -34.72 1.17 -8.59
N GLU A 229 -33.60 1.17 -9.29
CA GLU A 229 -32.82 -0.04 -9.56
C GLU A 229 -32.34 -0.75 -8.27
N PHE A 230 -32.08 0.00 -7.20
CA PHE A 230 -31.78 -0.60 -5.89
C PHE A 230 -33.01 -1.27 -5.27
N LEU A 231 -34.16 -0.60 -5.28
CA LEU A 231 -35.41 -1.13 -4.71
C LEU A 231 -35.99 -2.27 -5.54
N ASP A 232 -35.87 -2.24 -6.87
CA ASP A 232 -36.24 -3.33 -7.78
C ASP A 232 -35.39 -4.58 -7.49
N ARG A 233 -34.06 -4.42 -7.37
CA ARG A 233 -33.16 -5.51 -6.99
C ARG A 233 -33.46 -6.04 -5.59
N PHE A 234 -33.73 -5.15 -4.64
CA PHE A 234 -34.12 -5.54 -3.27
C PHE A 234 -35.44 -6.33 -3.28
N ALA A 235 -36.42 -5.90 -4.08
CA ALA A 235 -37.70 -6.57 -4.25
C ALA A 235 -37.52 -8.00 -4.78
N GLN A 236 -36.71 -8.17 -5.82
CA GLN A 236 -36.32 -9.48 -6.36
C GLN A 236 -35.61 -10.35 -5.33
N GLN A 237 -34.65 -9.80 -4.58
CA GLN A 237 -33.87 -10.56 -3.57
C GLN A 237 -34.73 -11.05 -2.39
N HIS A 238 -35.80 -10.34 -2.05
CA HIS A 238 -36.67 -10.66 -0.92
C HIS A 238 -38.06 -11.19 -1.34
N ASN A 239 -38.27 -11.50 -2.63
CA ASN A 239 -39.54 -11.98 -3.21
C ASN A 239 -40.75 -11.07 -2.93
N ILE A 240 -40.53 -9.76 -2.94
CA ILE A 240 -41.54 -8.72 -2.71
C ILE A 240 -42.24 -8.48 -4.05
N ASN A 241 -43.49 -8.95 -4.18
CA ASN A 241 -44.24 -8.93 -5.44
C ASN A 241 -45.43 -7.96 -5.40
N LYS A 242 -45.85 -7.51 -4.21
CA LYS A 242 -46.97 -6.58 -3.99
C LYS A 242 -46.54 -5.37 -3.17
N ALA A 243 -47.27 -4.26 -3.32
CA ALA A 243 -47.08 -3.07 -2.47
C ALA A 243 -47.27 -3.39 -0.97
N GLU A 244 -48.09 -4.38 -0.63
CA GLU A 244 -48.34 -4.82 0.75
C GLU A 244 -47.14 -5.55 1.37
N ASP A 245 -46.35 -6.27 0.57
CA ASP A 245 -45.19 -7.04 1.05
C ASP A 245 -44.13 -6.10 1.66
N TRP A 246 -44.09 -4.83 1.23
CA TRP A 246 -43.24 -3.79 1.82
C TRP A 246 -43.55 -3.48 3.30
N LYS A 247 -44.69 -3.92 3.83
CA LYS A 247 -45.06 -3.81 5.26
C LYS A 247 -44.23 -4.70 6.18
N HIS A 248 -43.62 -5.76 5.65
CA HIS A 248 -42.84 -6.72 6.43
C HIS A 248 -41.33 -6.46 6.40
N ILE A 249 -40.87 -5.49 5.61
CA ILE A 249 -39.45 -5.16 5.47
C ILE A 249 -38.99 -4.26 6.61
N THR A 250 -37.88 -4.63 7.26
CA THR A 250 -37.28 -3.82 8.31
C THR A 250 -36.23 -2.85 7.78
N TYR A 251 -35.99 -1.77 8.52
CA TYR A 251 -34.85 -0.87 8.26
C TYR A 251 -33.52 -1.62 8.20
N GLN A 252 -33.34 -2.65 9.05
CA GLN A 252 -32.11 -3.43 9.11
C GLN A 252 -31.84 -4.18 7.80
N GLN A 253 -32.84 -4.88 7.24
CA GLN A 253 -32.70 -5.59 5.95
C GLN A 253 -32.29 -4.64 4.81
N LEU A 254 -32.96 -3.47 4.70
CA LEU A 254 -32.60 -2.46 3.70
C LEU A 254 -31.21 -1.84 3.96
N ALA A 255 -30.82 -1.63 5.21
CA ALA A 255 -29.52 -1.09 5.58
C ALA A 255 -28.37 -2.06 5.31
N GLU A 256 -28.57 -3.35 5.61
CA GLU A 256 -27.62 -4.45 5.37
C GLU A 256 -27.41 -4.69 3.87
N SER A 257 -28.47 -4.61 3.05
CA SER A 257 -28.37 -4.67 1.58
C SER A 257 -27.72 -3.43 0.94
N GLY A 258 -27.23 -2.46 1.74
CA GLY A 258 -26.51 -1.26 1.27
C GLY A 258 -27.38 -0.01 1.11
N GLY A 259 -28.69 -0.10 1.37
CA GLY A 259 -29.66 0.99 1.23
C GLY A 259 -29.57 2.06 2.30
N LYS A 260 -28.71 1.94 3.33
CA LYS A 260 -28.63 2.90 4.45
C LYS A 260 -28.51 4.37 4.02
N ALA A 261 -27.76 4.65 2.96
CA ALA A 261 -27.56 6.02 2.44
C ALA A 261 -28.71 6.52 1.53
N LEU A 262 -29.56 5.60 1.02
CA LEU A 262 -30.86 5.92 0.43
C LEU A 262 -31.86 6.27 1.54
N LEU A 263 -31.97 5.42 2.57
CA LEU A 263 -32.91 5.62 3.70
C LEU A 263 -32.69 6.95 4.40
N ASN A 264 -31.44 7.39 4.55
CA ASN A 264 -31.11 8.71 5.14
C ASN A 264 -31.60 9.93 4.32
N ARG A 265 -32.12 9.75 3.08
CA ARG A 265 -32.74 10.83 2.29
C ARG A 265 -34.22 11.01 2.56
N TYR A 266 -34.89 9.98 3.08
CA TYR A 266 -36.35 9.94 3.18
C TYR A 266 -36.79 9.79 4.64
N PRO A 267 -37.83 10.51 5.10
CA PRO A 267 -38.35 10.34 6.46
C PRO A 267 -38.81 8.91 6.77
N SER A 268 -39.23 8.15 5.76
CA SER A 268 -39.52 6.71 5.86
C SER A 268 -39.35 6.02 4.50
N ILE A 269 -39.28 4.69 4.51
CA ILE A 269 -39.28 3.88 3.27
C ILE A 269 -40.53 4.12 2.42
N TYR A 270 -41.69 4.40 3.03
CA TYR A 270 -42.92 4.71 2.30
C TYR A 270 -42.85 6.06 1.57
N VAL A 271 -42.21 7.07 2.17
CA VAL A 271 -41.97 8.35 1.48
C VAL A 271 -40.95 8.18 0.36
N ALA A 272 -40.00 7.25 0.49
CA ALA A 272 -39.15 6.86 -0.63
C ALA A 272 -39.98 6.18 -1.74
N LEU A 273 -40.76 5.16 -1.42
CA LEU A 273 -41.57 4.39 -2.38
C LEU A 273 -42.58 5.27 -3.15
N THR A 274 -43.29 6.19 -2.49
CA THR A 274 -44.23 7.11 -3.16
C THR A 274 -43.56 8.12 -4.08
N GLN A 275 -42.35 8.57 -3.76
CA GLN A 275 -41.59 9.49 -4.62
C GLN A 275 -40.82 8.77 -5.73
N ILE A 276 -40.39 7.54 -5.48
CA ILE A 276 -39.64 6.71 -6.42
C ILE A 276 -40.57 6.07 -7.45
N TYR A 277 -41.71 5.52 -7.01
CA TYR A 277 -42.75 4.87 -7.82
C TYR A 277 -44.10 5.60 -7.68
N PRO A 278 -44.23 6.86 -8.16
CA PRO A 278 -45.50 7.61 -8.11
C PRO A 278 -46.62 6.97 -8.94
N GLU A 279 -46.28 6.07 -9.87
CA GLU A 279 -47.24 5.29 -10.68
C GLU A 279 -47.93 4.14 -9.93
N HIS A 280 -47.50 3.83 -8.70
CA HIS A 280 -48.11 2.79 -7.85
C HIS A 280 -48.99 3.42 -6.76
N GLU A 281 -50.17 2.84 -6.51
CA GLU A 281 -51.02 3.24 -5.38
C GLU A 281 -50.48 2.66 -4.06
N TRP A 282 -49.79 3.50 -3.29
CA TRP A 282 -49.29 3.15 -1.96
C TRP A 282 -50.32 3.54 -0.89
N ASP A 283 -50.88 2.56 -0.18
CA ASP A 283 -51.72 2.84 1.00
C ASP A 283 -50.86 3.28 2.20
N VAL A 284 -50.67 4.60 2.31
CA VAL A 284 -49.96 5.25 3.41
C VAL A 284 -50.70 5.11 4.76
N LYS A 285 -51.99 4.78 4.78
CA LYS A 285 -52.81 4.81 6.01
C LYS A 285 -52.77 3.54 6.84
N SER A 286 -52.48 2.37 6.25
CA SER A 286 -52.35 1.10 7.01
C SER A 286 -51.03 0.93 7.75
N VAL A 287 -50.08 1.87 7.60
CA VAL A 287 -48.78 1.82 8.26
C VAL A 287 -48.84 2.59 9.59
N ARG A 288 -48.47 1.91 10.70
CA ARG A 288 -48.43 2.50 12.04
C ARG A 288 -47.63 3.81 12.08
N LYS A 289 -48.01 4.72 12.99
CA LYS A 289 -47.26 5.93 13.39
C LYS A 289 -45.90 5.58 14.02
N GLN A 290 -44.95 5.02 13.27
CA GLN A 290 -43.54 5.03 13.64
C GLN A 290 -42.99 6.42 13.34
N HIS A 291 -43.07 7.30 14.34
CA HIS A 291 -42.55 8.66 14.24
C HIS A 291 -41.02 8.66 14.03
N PRO A 292 -40.49 9.62 13.26
CA PRO A 292 -39.06 9.67 12.99
C PRO A 292 -38.31 10.25 14.18
N ASN A 293 -37.43 9.45 14.77
CA ASN A 293 -36.06 9.76 15.19
C ASN A 293 -35.58 8.88 16.36
N HIS A 294 -34.33 8.45 16.23
CA HIS A 294 -33.52 7.71 17.20
C HIS A 294 -33.91 6.24 17.44
N HIS A 295 -32.94 5.36 17.14
CA HIS A 295 -32.95 3.90 17.33
C HIS A 295 -33.99 3.08 16.53
N TRP A 296 -33.58 2.68 15.31
CA TRP A 296 -34.03 1.43 14.66
C TRP A 296 -33.48 0.16 15.36
N ASN A 297 -33.36 0.20 16.69
CA ASN A 297 -32.92 -0.90 17.53
C ASN A 297 -34.08 -1.33 18.44
N SER A 298 -34.93 -2.18 17.91
CA SER A 298 -35.72 -3.10 18.73
C SER A 298 -35.97 -4.37 17.92
N VAL A 299 -35.20 -5.40 18.24
CA VAL A 299 -35.53 -6.77 17.84
C VAL A 299 -36.72 -7.17 18.68
N ALA A 300 -37.85 -7.48 18.04
CA ALA A 300 -38.95 -8.12 18.73
C ALA A 300 -38.64 -9.63 18.82
N ASN A 301 -38.35 -10.09 20.04
CA ASN A 301 -38.56 -11.48 20.43
C ASN A 301 -40.06 -11.78 20.49
#